data_AF-A0A1M5N6Q9-F1
#
_entry.id   AF-A0A1M5N6Q9-F1
#
_cell.length_a   1.000
_cell.length_b   1.000
_cell.length_c   1.000
_cell.angle_alpha   90.00
_cell.angle_beta   90.00
_cell.angle_gamma   90.00
#
_symmetry.space_group_name_H-M   'P 1'
#
loop_
_entity.id
_entity.type
_entity.pdbx_description
1 polymer ?
#
loop_
_entity_poly.entity_id
_entity_poly.type
_entity_poly.pdbx_seq_one_letter_code
_entity_poly.pdbx_strand_id
1 'polypeptide(L)'
;MDYVFVARGKRGDGFSNEPSASHFLAVPESASTLAWHQRISKSAWTKAILVEAEGGTPNPNTKGDILFYVHGFNNSQAKVLERHRKIKNGLRHQGFKGVVVSFDWPSADTALNYLEDREDAKLSAFRLVKDGVATFSALQQPDCRIDLHILAHSMGCYVVREAFDDADDRARIAGKSWSVSQIMLAAADLSVDSLSEGNPKSSSLYRHCVRLTNYYNPLDDALSISAVKRLGVAPRAGRNGMADPKHRKGVNVYCGKHFKDSDFGRGPNVGHTWYFDDPVFMEDVFQTISGQLDRAEFRTRVPTDQGNLALIKPL
;
A
#
# COMPACT_ATOMS: atom_id res chain seq x y z
N MET A 1 12.20 -11.57 11.54
CA MET A 1 11.08 -12.28 10.89
C MET A 1 10.43 -11.37 9.87
N ASP A 2 9.71 -11.92 8.90
CA ASP A 2 8.83 -11.17 8.00
C ASP A 2 7.37 -11.43 8.40
N TYR A 3 6.57 -10.37 8.56
CA TYR A 3 5.17 -10.50 8.99
C TYR A 3 4.22 -10.33 7.83
N VAL A 4 3.36 -11.32 7.65
CA VAL A 4 2.30 -11.31 6.64
C VAL A 4 1.00 -11.73 7.31
N PHE A 5 -0.11 -11.07 7.01
CA PHE A 5 -1.42 -11.63 7.29
C PHE A 5 -2.16 -11.90 5.98
N VAL A 6 -2.71 -13.11 5.89
CA VAL A 6 -3.19 -13.74 4.67
C VAL A 6 -4.71 -13.87 4.76
N ALA A 7 -5.43 -13.40 3.76
CA ALA A 7 -6.88 -13.55 3.61
C ALA A 7 -7.27 -14.67 2.63
N ARG A 8 -6.35 -15.60 2.37
CA ARG A 8 -6.55 -16.75 1.50
C ARG A 8 -6.87 -18.02 2.29
N GLY A 9 -7.66 -18.92 1.71
CA GLY A 9 -7.93 -20.24 2.29
C GLY A 9 -6.69 -21.15 2.35
N LYS A 10 -6.77 -22.25 3.11
CA LYS A 10 -5.71 -23.28 3.14
C LYS A 10 -5.74 -24.11 1.85
N ARG A 11 -4.57 -24.39 1.27
CA ARG A 11 -4.42 -25.42 0.22
C ARG A 11 -3.10 -26.18 0.38
N GLY A 12 -3.18 -27.46 0.77
CA GLY A 12 -1.99 -28.26 1.08
C GLY A 12 -1.13 -27.58 2.14
N ASP A 13 0.16 -27.40 1.83
CA ASP A 13 1.13 -26.69 2.67
C ASP A 13 1.15 -25.17 2.45
N GLY A 14 0.32 -24.65 1.56
CA GLY A 14 0.23 -23.23 1.22
C GLY A 14 -1.20 -22.68 1.34
N PHE A 15 -1.50 -21.71 0.49
CA PHE A 15 -2.77 -20.99 0.48
C PHE A 15 -3.44 -21.07 -0.90
N SER A 16 -4.77 -21.03 -0.92
CA SER A 16 -5.57 -21.01 -2.15
C SER A 16 -5.65 -19.60 -2.77
N ASN A 17 -6.38 -19.49 -3.88
CA ASN A 17 -6.79 -18.21 -4.46
C ASN A 17 -8.21 -17.81 -4.03
N GLU A 18 -8.71 -18.36 -2.93
CA GLU A 18 -10.07 -18.10 -2.47
C GLU A 18 -10.04 -17.23 -1.21
N PRO A 19 -10.93 -16.22 -1.07
CA PRO A 19 -11.08 -15.48 0.16
C PRO A 19 -11.41 -16.38 1.34
N SER A 20 -10.76 -16.16 2.48
CA SER A 20 -11.00 -16.92 3.71
C SER A 20 -10.70 -16.12 4.97
N ALA A 21 -10.86 -16.75 6.13
CA ALA A 21 -10.49 -16.18 7.42
C ALA A 21 -9.02 -15.71 7.44
N SER A 22 -8.75 -14.64 8.18
CA SER A 22 -7.40 -14.08 8.29
C SER A 22 -6.47 -15.07 9.00
N HIS A 23 -5.29 -15.30 8.42
CA HIS A 23 -4.20 -16.10 8.98
C HIS A 23 -2.98 -15.22 9.19
N PHE A 24 -2.27 -15.39 10.30
CA PHE A 24 -1.14 -14.52 10.68
C PHE A 24 0.16 -15.31 10.65
N LEU A 25 1.16 -14.84 9.92
CA LEU A 25 2.40 -15.56 9.68
C LEU A 25 3.59 -14.78 10.26
N ALA A 26 4.52 -15.53 10.84
CA ALA A 26 5.89 -15.09 11.09
C ALA A 26 6.81 -15.92 10.20
N VAL A 27 7.22 -15.32 9.09
CA VAL A 27 7.95 -15.98 8.01
C VAL A 27 9.46 -15.87 8.27
N PRO A 28 10.20 -16.99 8.35
CA PRO A 28 11.65 -16.96 8.48
C PRO A 28 12.33 -16.33 7.27
N GLU A 29 13.47 -15.68 7.47
CA GLU A 29 14.25 -15.04 6.40
C GLU A 29 14.71 -16.05 5.32
N SER A 30 14.94 -17.30 5.71
CA SER A 30 15.31 -18.40 4.81
C SER A 30 14.16 -18.91 3.93
N ALA A 31 12.89 -18.58 4.25
CA ALA A 31 11.76 -19.02 3.46
C ALA A 31 11.70 -18.28 2.11
N SER A 32 11.29 -18.99 1.05
CA SER A 32 11.11 -18.44 -0.31
C SER A 32 9.64 -18.21 -0.68
N THR A 33 8.70 -18.67 0.14
CA THR A 33 7.26 -18.53 -0.07
C THR A 33 6.50 -18.54 1.25
N LEU A 34 5.22 -18.13 1.20
CA LEU A 34 4.30 -18.24 2.33
C LEU A 34 3.77 -19.67 2.44
N ALA A 35 3.85 -20.23 3.64
CA ALA A 35 3.45 -21.61 3.91
C ALA A 35 2.58 -21.70 5.18
N TRP A 36 1.67 -22.67 5.20
CA TRP A 36 0.68 -22.86 6.26
C TRP A 36 1.29 -23.12 7.64
N HIS A 37 2.46 -23.76 7.69
CA HIS A 37 3.18 -24.07 8.93
C HIS A 37 3.82 -22.83 9.58
N GLN A 38 3.93 -21.70 8.86
CA GLN A 38 4.51 -20.44 9.37
C GLN A 38 3.49 -19.64 10.21
N ARG A 39 2.27 -20.14 10.38
CA ARG A 39 1.21 -19.43 11.11
C ARG A 39 1.49 -19.39 12.60
N ILE A 40 1.21 -18.23 13.17
CA ILE A 40 1.18 -17.99 14.62
C ILE A 40 -0.18 -17.43 15.03
N SER A 41 -0.45 -17.36 16.33
CA SER A 41 -1.70 -16.78 16.82
C SER A 41 -1.75 -15.27 16.55
N LYS A 42 -2.95 -14.71 16.38
CA LYS A 42 -3.15 -13.26 16.21
C LYS A 42 -2.48 -12.47 17.34
N SER A 43 -2.64 -12.91 18.58
CA SER A 43 -2.05 -12.25 19.76
C SER A 43 -0.52 -12.27 19.73
N ALA A 44 0.10 -13.40 19.38
CA ALA A 44 1.55 -13.50 19.26
C ALA A 44 2.08 -12.61 18.13
N TRP A 45 1.37 -12.60 17.00
CA TRP A 45 1.72 -11.79 15.83
C TRP A 45 1.65 -10.29 16.13
N THR A 46 0.54 -9.84 16.71
CA THR A 46 0.36 -8.43 17.10
C THR A 46 1.40 -8.00 18.14
N LYS A 47 1.67 -8.83 19.15
CA LYS A 47 2.71 -8.53 20.15
C LYS A 47 4.09 -8.39 19.51
N ALA A 48 4.46 -9.30 18.61
CA ALA A 48 5.76 -9.27 17.95
C ALA A 48 5.92 -8.03 17.06
N ILE A 49 4.87 -7.65 16.32
CA ILE A 49 4.87 -6.43 15.49
C ILE A 49 4.98 -5.17 16.34
N LEU A 50 4.27 -5.07 17.47
CA LEU A 50 4.36 -3.90 18.34
C LEU A 50 5.79 -3.68 18.85
N VAL A 51 6.49 -4.76 19.23
CA VAL A 51 7.89 -4.69 19.66
C VAL A 51 8.81 -4.28 18.51
N GLU A 52 8.64 -4.87 17.31
CA GLU A 52 9.48 -4.53 16.16
C GLU A 52 9.14 -3.16 15.52
N ALA A 53 7.98 -2.58 15.82
CA ALA A 53 7.60 -1.26 15.32
C ALA A 53 8.34 -0.12 16.05
N GLU A 54 8.85 -0.37 17.26
CA GLU A 54 9.51 0.64 18.08
C GLU A 54 10.72 1.26 17.37
N GLY A 55 10.93 2.55 17.57
CA GLY A 55 12.01 3.33 16.96
C GLY A 55 11.66 3.92 15.59
N GLY A 56 10.78 3.25 14.81
CA GLY A 56 10.12 3.83 13.63
C GLY A 56 11.01 4.69 12.73
N THR A 57 10.59 5.94 12.57
CA THR A 57 11.32 7.06 11.97
C THR A 57 11.75 8.05 13.06
N PRO A 58 12.63 9.02 12.77
CA PRO A 58 13.08 10.01 13.75
C PRO A 58 12.01 11.05 14.15
N ASN A 59 10.75 10.66 14.29
CA ASN A 59 9.64 11.55 14.61
C ASN A 59 9.40 11.61 16.14
N PRO A 60 9.57 12.77 16.81
CA PRO A 60 9.46 12.87 18.27
C PRO A 60 8.03 12.68 18.81
N ASN A 61 7.01 12.67 17.94
CA ASN A 61 5.60 12.55 18.32
C ASN A 61 5.08 11.10 18.29
N THR A 62 5.90 10.14 17.88
CA THR A 62 5.56 8.72 17.82
C THR A 62 6.69 7.88 18.43
N LYS A 63 6.35 6.70 18.93
CA LYS A 63 7.29 5.70 19.45
C LYS A 63 7.72 4.68 18.40
N GLY A 64 7.00 4.61 17.28
CA GLY A 64 7.24 3.61 16.26
C GLY A 64 6.35 3.75 15.04
N ASP A 65 6.62 2.95 14.02
CA ASP A 65 5.87 2.99 12.76
C ASP A 65 5.61 1.56 12.26
N ILE A 66 4.37 1.33 11.81
CA ILE A 66 3.96 0.11 11.10
C ILE A 66 3.57 0.49 9.68
N LEU A 67 4.26 -0.05 8.69
CA LEU A 67 3.89 0.07 7.29
C LEU A 67 3.17 -1.19 6.81
N PHE A 68 1.88 -1.08 6.51
CA PHE A 68 1.14 -2.11 5.79
C PHE A 68 1.39 -2.01 4.28
N TYR A 69 1.94 -3.05 3.67
CA TYR A 69 2.05 -3.19 2.24
C TYR A 69 0.87 -4.02 1.68
N VAL A 70 0.15 -3.48 0.69
CA VAL A 70 -0.93 -4.16 -0.01
C VAL A 70 -0.56 -4.35 -1.48
N HIS A 71 -0.35 -5.59 -1.89
CA HIS A 71 0.09 -5.92 -3.26
C HIS A 71 -1.04 -5.80 -4.29
N GLY A 72 -0.65 -5.79 -5.57
CA GLY A 72 -1.58 -5.75 -6.71
C GLY A 72 -2.08 -7.12 -7.20
N PHE A 73 -2.71 -7.10 -8.37
CA PHE A 73 -3.20 -8.27 -9.11
C PHE A 73 -2.05 -9.20 -9.55
N ASN A 74 -2.35 -10.49 -9.71
CA ASN A 74 -1.47 -11.55 -10.22
C ASN A 74 -0.14 -11.71 -9.45
N ASN A 75 -0.24 -11.83 -8.12
CA ASN A 75 0.90 -12.11 -7.26
C ASN A 75 0.79 -13.50 -6.62
N SER A 76 1.77 -14.36 -6.91
CA SER A 76 2.00 -15.58 -6.14
C SER A 76 2.53 -15.25 -4.75
N GLN A 77 2.38 -16.17 -3.80
CA GLN A 77 2.87 -15.99 -2.43
C GLN A 77 4.39 -15.73 -2.37
N ALA A 78 5.16 -16.38 -3.24
CA ALA A 78 6.60 -16.11 -3.38
C ALA A 78 6.87 -14.66 -3.81
N LYS A 79 6.09 -14.13 -4.76
CA LYS A 79 6.23 -12.75 -5.24
C LYS A 79 5.79 -11.73 -4.18
N VAL A 80 4.75 -12.05 -3.39
CA VAL A 80 4.36 -11.22 -2.24
C VAL A 80 5.51 -11.11 -1.24
N LEU A 81 6.16 -12.23 -0.89
CA LEU A 81 7.29 -12.25 0.03
C LEU A 81 8.53 -11.54 -0.55
N GLU A 82 8.81 -11.71 -1.84
CA GLU A 82 9.87 -10.99 -2.55
C GLU A 82 9.67 -9.47 -2.44
N ARG A 83 8.48 -8.97 -2.79
CA ARG A 83 8.15 -7.54 -2.74
C ARG A 83 8.16 -6.99 -1.31
N HIS A 84 7.68 -7.76 -0.34
CA HIS A 84 7.81 -7.43 1.08
C HIS A 84 9.27 -7.13 1.45
N ARG A 85 10.18 -8.02 1.08
CA ARG A 85 11.60 -7.89 1.40
C ARG A 85 12.26 -6.74 0.66
N LYS A 86 11.91 -6.49 -0.61
CA LYS A 86 12.39 -5.31 -1.35
C LYS A 86 12.01 -4.01 -0.64
N ILE A 87 10.74 -3.85 -0.25
CA ILE A 87 10.26 -2.67 0.49
C ILE A 87 10.96 -2.55 1.85
N LYS A 88 10.98 -3.65 2.62
CA LYS A 88 11.61 -3.69 3.94
C LYS A 88 13.10 -3.31 3.89
N ASN A 89 13.85 -3.87 2.95
CA ASN A 89 15.27 -3.60 2.79
C ASN A 89 15.53 -2.19 2.25
N GLY A 90 14.72 -1.74 1.28
CA GLY A 90 14.78 -0.38 0.75
C GLY A 90 14.57 0.67 1.84
N LEU A 91 13.54 0.50 2.67
CA LEU A 91 13.28 1.42 3.79
C LEU A 91 14.35 1.35 4.88
N ARG A 92 14.83 0.14 5.22
CA ARG A 92 15.94 -0.02 6.18
C ARG A 92 17.20 0.69 5.72
N HIS A 93 17.50 0.69 4.41
CA HIS A 93 18.61 1.43 3.85
C HIS A 93 18.49 2.94 4.07
N GLN A 94 17.27 3.47 4.12
CA GLN A 94 16.97 4.88 4.44
C GLN A 94 16.95 5.17 5.95
N GLY A 95 17.21 4.16 6.79
CA GLY A 95 17.21 4.30 8.25
C GLY A 95 15.86 4.02 8.91
N PHE A 96 14.90 3.41 8.21
CA PHE A 96 13.64 2.97 8.81
C PHE A 96 13.88 1.86 9.84
N LYS A 97 13.46 2.11 11.09
CA LYS A 97 13.54 1.18 12.22
C LYS A 97 12.19 0.57 12.59
N GLY A 98 11.10 1.00 11.95
CA GLY A 98 9.79 0.40 12.12
C GLY A 98 9.64 -0.94 11.41
N VAL A 99 8.40 -1.45 11.39
CA VAL A 99 8.08 -2.78 10.86
C VAL A 99 7.24 -2.69 9.59
N VAL A 100 7.60 -3.50 8.59
CA VAL A 100 6.80 -3.71 7.39
C VAL A 100 5.95 -4.97 7.59
N VAL A 101 4.67 -4.86 7.26
CA VAL A 101 3.69 -5.95 7.33
C VAL A 101 3.00 -6.07 5.99
N SER A 102 2.93 -7.25 5.39
CA SER A 102 2.17 -7.41 4.13
C SER A 102 0.78 -7.97 4.36
N PHE A 103 -0.17 -7.45 3.60
CA PHE A 103 -1.49 -8.06 3.43
C PHE A 103 -1.49 -8.88 2.14
N ASP A 104 -1.68 -10.19 2.28
CA ASP A 104 -1.82 -11.12 1.16
C ASP A 104 -3.31 -11.43 0.93
N TRP A 105 -3.85 -10.99 -0.20
CA TRP A 105 -5.24 -11.21 -0.62
C TRP A 105 -5.25 -12.12 -1.86
N PRO A 106 -6.33 -12.90 -2.10
CA PRO A 106 -6.47 -13.79 -3.25
C PRO A 106 -6.43 -13.01 -4.58
N SER A 107 -5.23 -12.85 -5.13
CA SER A 107 -5.01 -12.14 -6.40
C SER A 107 -4.23 -12.95 -7.42
N ALA A 108 -3.95 -14.23 -7.14
CA ALA A 108 -3.05 -15.02 -7.98
C ALA A 108 -3.76 -15.70 -9.15
N ASP A 109 -4.78 -15.03 -9.71
CA ASP A 109 -5.59 -15.53 -10.81
C ASP A 109 -5.18 -14.92 -12.15
N THR A 110 -5.62 -15.55 -13.24
CA THR A 110 -5.25 -15.13 -14.59
C THR A 110 -5.99 -13.87 -15.00
N ALA A 111 -5.44 -13.10 -15.95
CA ALA A 111 -6.06 -11.84 -16.42
C ALA A 111 -7.51 -11.98 -16.95
N LEU A 112 -7.99 -13.21 -17.20
CA LEU A 112 -9.37 -13.51 -17.59
C LEU A 112 -10.37 -13.30 -16.43
N ASN A 113 -9.93 -13.45 -15.18
CA ASN A 113 -10.78 -13.43 -13.98
C ASN A 113 -10.69 -12.10 -13.21
N TYR A 114 -10.24 -11.01 -13.84
CA TYR A 114 -10.06 -9.72 -13.17
C TYR A 114 -11.34 -9.19 -12.46
N LEU A 115 -12.53 -9.53 -12.95
CA LEU A 115 -13.79 -9.17 -12.28
C LEU A 115 -14.02 -9.97 -10.99
N GLU A 116 -13.73 -11.27 -11.02
CA GLU A 116 -13.78 -12.15 -9.86
C GLU A 116 -12.79 -11.67 -8.79
N ASP A 117 -11.56 -11.32 -9.19
CA ASP A 117 -10.57 -10.70 -8.30
C ASP A 117 -11.06 -9.38 -7.67
N ARG A 118 -11.97 -8.63 -8.31
CA ARG A 118 -12.57 -7.43 -7.69
C ARG A 118 -13.58 -7.78 -6.60
N GLU A 119 -14.36 -8.83 -6.80
CA GLU A 119 -15.28 -9.34 -5.77
C GLU A 119 -14.48 -9.90 -4.59
N ASP A 120 -13.44 -10.67 -4.87
CA ASP A 120 -12.52 -11.22 -3.87
C ASP A 120 -11.72 -10.15 -3.13
N ALA A 121 -11.25 -9.14 -3.85
CA ALA A 121 -10.66 -7.94 -3.28
C ALA A 121 -11.62 -7.30 -2.27
N LYS A 122 -12.90 -7.14 -2.63
CA LYS A 122 -13.91 -6.57 -1.74
C LYS A 122 -14.19 -7.47 -0.53
N LEU A 123 -14.31 -8.78 -0.72
CA LEU A 123 -14.51 -9.77 0.35
C LEU A 123 -13.33 -9.80 1.34
N SER A 124 -12.11 -9.56 0.84
CA SER A 124 -10.88 -9.56 1.62
C SER A 124 -10.58 -8.19 2.24
N ALA A 125 -10.98 -7.10 1.60
CA ALA A 125 -10.67 -5.72 1.96
C ALA A 125 -11.04 -5.39 3.41
N PHE A 126 -12.24 -5.78 3.86
CA PHE A 126 -12.67 -5.58 5.24
C PHE A 126 -11.69 -6.16 6.29
N ARG A 127 -10.98 -7.25 5.96
CA ARG A 127 -10.01 -7.87 6.88
C ARG A 127 -8.80 -6.98 7.12
N LEU A 128 -8.39 -6.19 6.12
CA LEU A 128 -7.29 -5.25 6.26
C LEU A 128 -7.54 -4.26 7.39
N VAL A 129 -8.73 -3.65 7.42
CA VAL A 129 -9.07 -2.72 8.49
C VAL A 129 -9.38 -3.47 9.78
N LYS A 130 -10.25 -4.50 9.76
CA LYS A 130 -10.65 -5.20 10.98
C LYS A 130 -9.46 -5.84 11.72
N ASP A 131 -8.66 -6.62 11.02
CA ASP A 131 -7.63 -7.46 11.62
C ASP A 131 -6.23 -6.83 11.62
N GLY A 132 -6.00 -5.83 10.77
CA GLY A 132 -4.81 -4.98 10.76
C GLY A 132 -5.06 -3.63 11.45
N VAL A 133 -5.50 -2.64 10.68
CA VAL A 133 -5.53 -1.22 11.09
C VAL A 133 -6.26 -0.99 12.41
N ALA A 134 -7.50 -1.45 12.54
CA ALA A 134 -8.31 -1.29 13.74
C ALA A 134 -7.79 -2.12 14.92
N THR A 135 -7.07 -3.22 14.66
CA THR A 135 -6.43 -4.01 15.73
C THR A 135 -5.28 -3.21 16.34
N PHE A 136 -4.37 -2.65 15.54
CA PHE A 136 -3.26 -1.86 16.07
C PHE A 136 -3.71 -0.49 16.58
N SER A 137 -4.71 0.13 15.96
CA SER A 137 -5.29 1.39 16.44
C SER A 137 -5.93 1.24 17.82
N ALA A 138 -6.54 0.09 18.12
CA ALA A 138 -7.14 -0.17 19.42
C ALA A 138 -6.12 -0.48 20.54
N LEU A 139 -4.85 -0.72 20.18
CA LEU A 139 -3.77 -1.00 21.11
C LEU A 139 -2.90 0.21 21.41
N GLN A 140 -3.16 1.34 20.73
CA GLN A 140 -2.50 2.61 20.98
C GLN A 140 -2.82 3.09 22.39
N GLN A 141 -1.78 3.40 23.17
CA GLN A 141 -1.91 4.09 24.45
C GLN A 141 -1.42 5.54 24.28
N PRO A 142 -1.88 6.50 25.11
CA PRO A 142 -1.47 7.91 24.98
C PRO A 142 0.05 8.12 24.97
N ASP A 143 0.81 7.28 25.69
CA ASP A 143 2.27 7.31 25.83
C ASP A 143 3.01 6.35 24.88
N CYS A 144 2.28 5.42 24.25
CA CYS A 144 2.78 4.44 23.29
C CYS A 144 1.99 4.56 21.98
N ARG A 145 2.23 5.69 21.29
CA ARG A 145 1.69 5.92 19.96
C ARG A 145 2.62 5.31 18.91
N ILE A 146 2.09 4.43 18.08
CA ILE A 146 2.74 3.85 16.91
C ILE A 146 1.91 4.27 15.69
N ASP A 147 2.51 5.01 14.77
CA ASP A 147 1.80 5.47 13.58
C ASP A 147 1.63 4.31 12.59
N LEU A 148 0.44 4.26 11.97
CA LEU A 148 0.08 3.28 10.96
C LEU A 148 0.16 3.92 9.58
N HIS A 149 0.78 3.24 8.63
CA HIS A 149 0.92 3.68 7.25
C HIS A 149 0.49 2.57 6.29
N ILE A 150 0.07 2.96 5.09
CA ILE A 150 -0.27 2.02 4.02
C ILE A 150 0.52 2.38 2.77
N LEU A 151 1.21 1.41 2.18
CA LEU A 151 1.72 1.46 0.82
C LEU A 151 0.94 0.43 -0.01
N ALA A 152 0.18 0.89 -0.99
CA ALA A 152 -0.61 0.05 -1.86
C ALA A 152 -0.11 0.13 -3.30
N HIS A 153 -0.08 -1.00 -3.99
CA HIS A 153 0.35 -1.07 -5.39
C HIS A 153 -0.78 -1.54 -6.30
N SER A 154 -0.98 -0.87 -7.45
CA SER A 154 -1.90 -1.35 -8.49
C SER A 154 -3.30 -1.60 -7.97
N MET A 155 -3.87 -2.79 -8.20
CA MET A 155 -5.17 -3.22 -7.69
C MET A 155 -5.23 -3.29 -6.15
N GLY A 156 -4.09 -3.34 -5.45
CA GLY A 156 -4.06 -3.17 -4.00
C GLY A 156 -4.58 -1.81 -3.54
N CYS A 157 -4.49 -0.78 -4.40
CA CYS A 157 -5.08 0.54 -4.13
C CYS A 157 -6.62 0.47 -4.12
N TYR A 158 -7.20 -0.38 -4.98
CA TYR A 158 -8.63 -0.68 -4.97
C TYR A 158 -9.01 -1.40 -3.67
N VAL A 159 -8.27 -2.46 -3.29
CA VAL A 159 -8.49 -3.19 -2.02
C VAL A 159 -8.51 -2.23 -0.82
N VAL A 160 -7.54 -1.30 -0.73
CA VAL A 160 -7.46 -0.32 0.36
C VAL A 160 -8.65 0.63 0.36
N ARG A 161 -9.08 1.12 -0.81
CA ARG A 161 -10.25 2.00 -0.91
C ARG A 161 -11.51 1.31 -0.42
N GLU A 162 -11.79 0.11 -0.94
CA GLU A 162 -12.99 -0.64 -0.53
C GLU A 162 -12.90 -1.04 0.95
N ALA A 163 -11.70 -1.30 1.48
CA ALA A 163 -11.52 -1.66 2.90
C ALA A 163 -11.94 -0.54 3.85
N PHE A 164 -11.68 0.71 3.46
CA PHE A 164 -12.02 1.89 4.25
C PHE A 164 -13.51 2.21 4.15
N ASP A 165 -14.08 2.08 2.95
CA ASP A 165 -15.52 2.22 2.70
C ASP A 165 -16.33 1.20 3.55
N ASP A 166 -15.98 -0.08 3.45
CA ASP A 166 -16.59 -1.17 4.23
C ASP A 166 -16.44 -0.99 5.76
N ALA A 167 -15.39 -0.30 6.20
CA ALA A 167 -15.14 -0.05 7.61
C ALA A 167 -16.07 1.03 8.19
N ASP A 168 -16.38 2.06 7.40
CA ASP A 168 -17.33 3.12 7.75
C ASP A 168 -18.77 2.60 7.87
N ASP A 169 -19.14 1.62 7.03
CA ASP A 169 -20.49 1.03 7.05
C ASP A 169 -20.74 0.10 8.25
N ARG A 170 -19.70 -0.23 9.02
CA ARG A 170 -19.77 -1.18 10.13
C ARG A 170 -19.67 -0.48 11.46
N ALA A 171 -20.81 -0.31 12.14
CA ALA A 171 -20.94 0.42 13.41
C ALA A 171 -19.85 0.11 14.46
N ARG A 172 -19.43 -1.16 14.61
CA ARG A 172 -18.38 -1.54 15.58
C ARG A 172 -16.98 -1.00 15.23
N ILE A 173 -16.70 -0.78 13.95
CA ILE A 173 -15.44 -0.22 13.47
C ILE A 173 -15.55 1.30 13.38
N ALA A 174 -16.62 1.82 12.79
CA ALA A 174 -16.90 3.25 12.71
C ALA A 174 -16.99 3.92 14.10
N GLY A 175 -17.52 3.21 15.11
CA GLY A 175 -17.58 3.68 16.49
C GLY A 175 -16.23 3.72 17.22
N LYS A 176 -15.13 3.28 16.59
CA LYS A 176 -13.77 3.44 17.10
C LYS A 176 -13.07 4.55 16.32
N SER A 177 -12.33 5.42 17.02
CA SER A 177 -11.40 6.32 16.35
C SER A 177 -10.22 5.51 15.82
N TRP A 178 -10.19 5.26 14.51
CA TRP A 178 -9.04 4.68 13.82
C TRP A 178 -8.60 5.60 12.69
N SER A 179 -7.29 5.68 12.50
CA SER A 179 -6.68 6.51 11.47
C SER A 179 -5.38 5.90 10.97
N VAL A 180 -5.03 6.23 9.75
CA VAL A 180 -3.75 5.94 9.12
C VAL A 180 -3.04 7.27 8.91
N SER A 181 -1.76 7.36 9.26
CA SER A 181 -0.97 8.57 9.03
C SER A 181 -0.81 8.80 7.52
N GLN A 182 -0.15 7.89 6.82
CA GLN A 182 0.11 8.03 5.39
C GLN A 182 -0.54 6.90 4.59
N ILE A 183 -1.29 7.25 3.55
CA ILE A 183 -1.71 6.32 2.49
C ILE A 183 -0.93 6.67 1.23
N MET A 184 -0.15 5.72 0.73
CA MET A 184 0.70 5.87 -0.44
C MET A 184 0.22 4.90 -1.51
N LEU A 185 -0.18 5.43 -2.66
CA LEU A 185 -0.69 4.67 -3.79
C LEU A 185 0.37 4.69 -4.90
N ALA A 186 0.92 3.55 -5.26
CA ALA A 186 1.86 3.39 -6.37
C ALA A 186 1.18 2.70 -7.53
N ALA A 187 1.22 3.32 -8.72
CA ALA A 187 0.58 2.79 -9.92
C ALA A 187 -0.90 2.40 -9.72
N ALA A 188 -1.68 3.24 -9.04
CA ALA A 188 -3.05 2.94 -8.66
C ALA A 188 -3.98 2.54 -9.83
N ASP A 189 -4.57 1.33 -9.76
CA ASP A 189 -5.70 0.93 -10.60
C ASP A 189 -7.01 1.44 -9.98
N LEU A 190 -7.12 2.77 -9.92
CA LEU A 190 -8.31 3.51 -9.53
C LEU A 190 -8.68 4.44 -10.68
N SER A 191 -9.97 4.67 -10.91
CA SER A 191 -10.37 5.74 -11.85
C SER A 191 -9.91 7.09 -11.32
N VAL A 192 -9.32 7.92 -12.18
CA VAL A 192 -8.82 9.26 -11.84
C VAL A 192 -9.85 10.06 -11.02
N ASP A 193 -11.10 10.13 -11.49
CA ASP A 193 -12.17 10.91 -10.85
C ASP A 193 -12.57 10.39 -9.46
N SER A 194 -12.25 9.13 -9.15
CA SER A 194 -12.60 8.57 -7.83
C SER A 194 -11.76 9.13 -6.70
N LEU A 195 -10.61 9.75 -7.01
CA LEU A 195 -9.73 10.39 -6.03
C LEU A 195 -10.00 11.89 -5.89
N SER A 196 -10.84 12.48 -6.74
CA SER A 196 -11.19 13.90 -6.66
C SER A 196 -11.94 14.24 -5.37
N GLU A 197 -11.78 15.48 -4.92
CA GLU A 197 -12.50 16.01 -3.76
C GLU A 197 -14.01 15.91 -3.94
N GLY A 198 -14.71 15.53 -2.86
CA GLY A 198 -16.15 15.32 -2.88
C GLY A 198 -16.61 14.00 -3.52
N ASN A 199 -15.72 13.21 -4.14
CA ASN A 199 -16.12 11.91 -4.66
C ASN A 199 -16.40 10.92 -3.51
N PRO A 200 -17.60 10.32 -3.43
CA PRO A 200 -17.96 9.44 -2.31
C PRO A 200 -17.07 8.21 -2.22
N LYS A 201 -16.56 7.70 -3.36
CA LYS A 201 -15.75 6.46 -3.42
C LYS A 201 -14.46 6.51 -2.61
N SER A 202 -13.88 7.70 -2.42
CA SER A 202 -12.66 7.87 -1.62
C SER A 202 -12.87 8.74 -0.39
N SER A 203 -14.13 9.03 -0.04
CA SER A 203 -14.46 9.86 1.12
C SER A 203 -13.95 9.22 2.42
N SER A 204 -14.09 7.90 2.58
CA SER A 204 -13.56 7.14 3.72
C SER A 204 -12.03 7.16 3.77
N LEU A 205 -11.35 7.03 2.63
CA LEU A 205 -9.89 7.17 2.57
C LEU A 205 -9.44 8.52 3.14
N TYR A 206 -10.03 9.60 2.64
CA TYR A 206 -9.69 10.95 3.08
C TYR A 206 -10.12 11.25 4.52
N ARG A 207 -11.19 10.63 5.01
CA ARG A 207 -11.64 10.75 6.41
C ARG A 207 -10.61 10.15 7.37
N HIS A 208 -10.11 8.96 7.04
CA HIS A 208 -9.25 8.18 7.94
C HIS A 208 -7.75 8.35 7.70
N CYS A 209 -7.30 9.11 6.69
CA CYS A 209 -5.88 9.41 6.50
C CYS A 209 -5.49 10.81 6.98
N VAL A 210 -4.23 11.01 7.38
CA VAL A 210 -3.65 12.37 7.50
C VAL A 210 -3.27 12.89 6.11
N ARG A 211 -2.68 12.03 5.28
CA ARG A 211 -2.27 12.36 3.90
C ARG A 211 -2.45 11.16 2.97
N LEU A 212 -2.85 11.43 1.74
CA LEU A 212 -2.87 10.49 0.63
C LEU A 212 -1.89 10.96 -0.44
N THR A 213 -0.94 10.11 -0.82
CA THR A 213 0.05 10.39 -1.87
C THR A 213 -0.14 9.41 -3.03
N ASN A 214 -0.37 9.92 -4.24
CA ASN A 214 -0.47 9.13 -5.46
C ASN A 214 0.80 9.30 -6.31
N TYR A 215 1.57 8.22 -6.46
CA TYR A 215 2.71 8.13 -7.36
C TYR A 215 2.24 7.59 -8.70
N TYR A 216 2.44 8.37 -9.76
CA TYR A 216 1.97 8.00 -11.10
C TYR A 216 3.06 8.10 -12.16
N ASN A 217 3.00 7.16 -13.11
CA ASN A 217 3.92 7.08 -14.24
C ASN A 217 3.11 7.00 -15.55
N PRO A 218 3.14 8.03 -16.42
CA PRO A 218 2.47 7.96 -17.72
C PRO A 218 3.00 6.87 -18.65
N LEU A 219 4.18 6.32 -18.36
CA LEU A 219 4.82 5.24 -19.10
C LEU A 219 4.41 3.85 -18.56
N ASP A 220 3.44 3.77 -17.64
CA ASP A 220 2.85 2.53 -17.14
C ASP A 220 1.91 1.90 -18.17
N ASP A 221 2.42 0.93 -18.93
CA ASP A 221 1.72 0.20 -19.99
C ASP A 221 0.60 -0.71 -19.47
N ALA A 222 0.77 -1.32 -18.30
CA ALA A 222 -0.23 -2.20 -17.69
C ALA A 222 -1.58 -1.46 -17.50
N LEU A 223 -1.52 -0.22 -17.01
CA LEU A 223 -2.69 0.61 -16.80
C LEU A 223 -3.28 1.17 -18.10
N SER A 224 -2.54 1.17 -19.22
CA SER A 224 -3.10 1.51 -20.54
C SER A 224 -3.98 0.39 -21.11
N ILE A 225 -3.54 -0.87 -20.95
CA ILE A 225 -4.25 -2.04 -21.48
C ILE A 225 -5.53 -2.31 -20.67
N SER A 226 -5.54 -1.99 -19.37
CA SER A 226 -6.75 -2.06 -18.55
C SER A 226 -7.90 -1.15 -19.03
N ALA A 227 -7.58 -0.07 -19.76
CA ALA A 227 -8.58 0.82 -20.34
C ALA A 227 -9.15 0.28 -21.67
N VAL A 228 -8.37 -0.49 -22.43
CA VAL A 228 -8.76 -1.05 -23.73
C VAL A 228 -9.57 -2.34 -23.60
N LYS A 229 -9.21 -3.22 -22.65
CA LYS A 229 -9.94 -4.48 -22.41
C LYS A 229 -11.27 -4.28 -21.68
N ARG A 230 -11.51 -3.10 -21.12
CA ARG A 230 -12.73 -2.76 -20.40
C ARG A 230 -13.44 -1.67 -21.21
N LEU A 231 -14.45 -2.04 -21.98
CA LEU A 231 -15.27 -1.12 -22.77
C LEU A 231 -15.73 0.06 -21.90
N GLY A 232 -15.19 1.27 -22.14
CA GLY A 232 -15.71 2.52 -21.58
C GLY A 232 -15.24 2.94 -20.17
N VAL A 233 -14.08 2.51 -19.65
CA VAL A 233 -13.65 2.89 -18.30
C VAL A 233 -12.66 4.06 -18.28
N ALA A 234 -12.92 4.99 -17.36
CA ALA A 234 -12.14 6.20 -17.10
C ALA A 234 -10.61 5.96 -16.98
N PRO A 235 -9.77 6.97 -17.28
CA PRO A 235 -8.32 6.91 -17.07
C PRO A 235 -7.95 6.44 -15.66
N ARG A 236 -6.79 5.78 -15.53
CA ARG A 236 -6.28 5.24 -14.24
C ARG A 236 -5.36 6.24 -13.54
N ALA A 237 -5.55 6.44 -12.23
CA ALA A 237 -4.78 7.40 -11.43
C ALA A 237 -3.28 7.07 -11.38
N GLY A 238 -2.90 5.80 -11.44
CA GLY A 238 -1.49 5.37 -11.49
C GLY A 238 -0.75 5.71 -12.78
N ARG A 239 -1.48 5.98 -13.86
CA ARG A 239 -0.90 6.41 -15.15
C ARG A 239 -1.08 7.90 -15.39
N ASN A 240 -2.21 8.47 -14.97
CA ASN A 240 -2.63 9.82 -15.35
C ASN A 240 -2.53 10.84 -14.20
N GLY A 241 -2.28 10.40 -12.96
CA GLY A 241 -2.35 11.26 -11.79
C GLY A 241 -3.79 11.44 -11.28
N MET A 242 -3.98 12.31 -10.29
CA MET A 242 -5.32 12.67 -9.77
C MET A 242 -5.92 13.84 -10.55
N ALA A 243 -7.24 13.85 -10.76
CA ALA A 243 -7.95 14.97 -11.38
C ALA A 243 -8.43 16.00 -10.35
N ASP A 244 -8.61 17.22 -10.83
CA ASP A 244 -9.25 18.29 -10.08
C ASP A 244 -10.76 18.03 -9.87
N PRO A 245 -11.37 18.58 -8.80
CA PRO A 245 -10.71 19.29 -7.71
C PRO A 245 -9.87 18.35 -6.83
N LYS A 246 -8.65 18.75 -6.48
CA LYS A 246 -7.76 17.98 -5.60
C LYS A 246 -8.16 18.18 -4.14
N HIS A 247 -8.35 17.07 -3.42
CA HIS A 247 -8.59 17.13 -1.98
C HIS A 247 -7.35 17.65 -1.25
N ARG A 248 -7.52 18.49 -0.20
CA ARG A 248 -6.41 19.10 0.56
C ARG A 248 -5.37 18.13 1.16
N LYS A 249 -5.79 16.88 1.43
CA LYS A 249 -4.93 15.80 1.92
C LYS A 249 -4.21 15.04 0.80
N GLY A 250 -4.63 15.24 -0.45
CA GLY A 250 -4.08 14.61 -1.64
C GLY A 250 -2.78 15.23 -2.08
N VAL A 251 -1.80 14.39 -2.43
CA VAL A 251 -0.51 14.76 -3.01
C VAL A 251 -0.32 13.94 -4.27
N ASN A 252 -0.04 14.59 -5.39
CA ASN A 252 0.18 13.91 -6.66
C ASN A 252 1.65 14.03 -7.05
N VAL A 253 2.32 12.88 -7.20
CA VAL A 253 3.76 12.78 -7.48
C VAL A 253 3.99 12.15 -8.85
N TYR A 254 4.38 12.99 -9.81
CA TYR A 254 4.75 12.60 -11.16
C TYR A 254 6.10 11.88 -11.16
N CYS A 255 6.12 10.63 -11.62
CA CYS A 255 7.33 9.82 -11.66
C CYS A 255 7.88 9.61 -13.08
N GLY A 256 7.20 10.11 -14.12
CA GLY A 256 7.51 9.76 -15.52
C GLY A 256 8.91 10.16 -15.98
N LYS A 257 9.40 11.33 -15.57
CA LYS A 257 10.76 11.78 -15.90
C LYS A 257 11.81 10.93 -15.18
N HIS A 258 11.67 10.74 -13.85
CA HIS A 258 12.57 9.87 -13.09
C HIS A 258 12.63 8.46 -13.66
N PHE A 259 11.47 7.87 -13.99
CA PHE A 259 11.40 6.56 -14.61
C PHE A 259 12.11 6.50 -15.96
N LYS A 260 11.96 7.53 -16.81
CA LYS A 260 12.61 7.58 -18.13
C LYS A 260 14.13 7.79 -18.04
N ASP A 261 14.56 8.60 -17.08
CA ASP A 261 15.97 8.91 -16.87
C ASP A 261 16.72 7.79 -16.15
N SER A 262 15.98 6.88 -15.50
CA SER A 262 16.50 5.69 -14.83
C SER A 262 16.46 4.48 -15.75
N ASP A 263 17.54 3.69 -15.79
CA ASP A 263 17.60 2.47 -16.59
C ASP A 263 17.03 1.27 -15.82
N PHE A 264 15.70 1.12 -15.85
CA PHE A 264 15.01 -0.06 -15.31
C PHE A 264 14.90 -1.21 -16.32
N GLY A 265 15.59 -1.11 -17.45
CA GLY A 265 15.49 -2.04 -18.56
C GLY A 265 14.19 -1.92 -19.37
N ARG A 266 13.99 -2.87 -20.28
CA ARG A 266 12.82 -2.96 -21.15
C ARG A 266 12.12 -4.29 -20.93
N GLY A 267 10.80 -4.24 -20.81
CA GLY A 267 9.98 -5.43 -20.64
C GLY A 267 8.53 -5.07 -20.36
N PRO A 268 7.61 -6.04 -20.49
CA PRO A 268 6.20 -5.82 -20.16
C PRO A 268 6.07 -5.44 -18.68
N ASN A 269 5.24 -4.45 -18.36
CA ASN A 269 4.96 -3.99 -16.99
C ASN A 269 6.14 -3.35 -16.23
N VAL A 270 7.30 -3.10 -16.85
CA VAL A 270 8.42 -2.43 -16.15
C VAL A 270 7.98 -1.05 -15.61
N GLY A 271 7.24 -0.28 -16.43
CA GLY A 271 6.65 1.00 -16.02
C GLY A 271 5.64 0.90 -14.87
N HIS A 272 5.13 -0.32 -14.61
CA HIS A 272 4.17 -0.63 -13.56
C HIS A 272 4.83 -1.10 -12.26
N THR A 273 6.02 -1.73 -12.31
CA THR A 273 6.63 -2.41 -11.15
C THR A 273 7.97 -1.84 -10.69
N TRP A 274 8.60 -0.92 -11.43
CA TRP A 274 9.91 -0.33 -11.11
C TRP A 274 10.04 0.21 -9.66
N TYR A 275 8.92 0.66 -9.07
CA TYR A 275 8.87 1.20 -7.70
C TYR A 275 9.59 0.34 -6.65
N PHE A 276 9.52 -1.00 -6.77
CA PHE A 276 10.13 -1.89 -5.77
C PHE A 276 11.65 -1.96 -5.85
N ASP A 277 12.23 -1.52 -6.97
CA ASP A 277 13.66 -1.63 -7.28
C ASP A 277 14.36 -0.26 -7.29
N ASP A 278 13.63 0.82 -7.01
CA ASP A 278 14.15 2.18 -7.07
C ASP A 278 14.47 2.75 -5.67
N PRO A 279 15.74 3.09 -5.39
CA PRO A 279 16.12 3.64 -4.08
C PRO A 279 15.58 5.05 -3.85
N VAL A 280 15.37 5.85 -4.90
CA VAL A 280 14.82 7.22 -4.78
C VAL A 280 13.35 7.17 -4.36
N PHE A 281 12.56 6.27 -4.92
CA PHE A 281 11.20 5.99 -4.47
C PHE A 281 11.17 5.53 -3.02
N MET A 282 12.09 4.65 -2.60
CA MET A 282 12.16 4.20 -1.19
C MET A 282 12.52 5.34 -0.24
N GLU A 283 13.41 6.25 -0.64
CA GLU A 283 13.71 7.48 0.12
C GLU A 283 12.46 8.37 0.25
N ASP A 284 11.72 8.56 -0.83
CA ASP A 284 10.51 9.38 -0.84
C ASP A 284 9.39 8.77 0.04
N VAL A 285 9.22 7.44 0.00
CA VAL A 285 8.33 6.69 0.91
C VAL A 285 8.78 6.86 2.36
N PHE A 286 10.08 6.76 2.64
CA PHE A 286 10.63 6.97 3.99
C PHE A 286 10.35 8.40 4.50
N GLN A 287 10.61 9.43 3.69
CA GLN A 287 10.31 10.83 4.04
C GLN A 287 8.81 11.05 4.24
N THR A 288 7.97 10.39 3.44
CA THR A 288 6.51 10.41 3.59
C THR A 288 6.09 9.83 4.95
N ILE A 289 6.61 8.66 5.32
CA ILE A 289 6.33 7.99 6.61
C ILE A 289 6.79 8.87 7.78
N SER A 290 8.00 9.41 7.70
CA SER A 290 8.61 10.24 8.74
C SER A 290 7.76 11.46 9.10
N GLY A 291 7.13 12.09 8.10
CA GLY A 291 6.22 13.21 8.31
C GLY A 291 6.85 14.48 8.89
N GLN A 292 8.18 14.52 9.04
CA GLN A 292 8.93 15.67 9.56
C GLN A 292 8.89 16.90 8.63
N LEU A 293 8.89 16.65 7.32
CA LEU A 293 8.87 17.68 6.29
C LEU A 293 7.46 17.76 5.67
N ASP A 294 7.05 18.96 5.25
CA ASP A 294 5.87 19.05 4.38
C ASP A 294 6.22 18.53 2.98
N ARG A 295 5.19 18.06 2.28
CA ARG A 295 5.26 17.28 1.04
C ARG A 295 6.15 17.87 -0.07
N ALA A 296 6.36 19.18 -0.09
CA ALA A 296 7.13 19.89 -1.11
C ALA A 296 8.60 20.09 -0.74
N GLU A 297 8.98 19.88 0.53
CA GLU A 297 10.33 20.08 1.05
C GLU A 297 11.21 18.82 0.94
N PHE A 298 10.67 17.77 0.31
CA PHE A 298 11.36 16.50 0.14
C PHE A 298 12.46 16.68 -0.91
N ARG A 299 13.68 16.26 -0.60
CA ARG A 299 14.81 16.35 -1.56
C ARG A 299 14.58 15.52 -2.82
N THR A 300 13.70 14.53 -2.72
CA THR A 300 13.25 13.68 -3.82
C THR A 300 12.13 14.31 -4.65
N ARG A 301 11.67 15.54 -4.33
CA ARG A 301 10.53 16.16 -5.02
C ARG A 301 10.83 17.59 -5.46
N VAL A 302 10.24 17.97 -6.59
CA VAL A 302 10.21 19.37 -7.08
C VAL A 302 8.80 19.74 -7.57
N PRO A 303 8.35 20.99 -7.41
CA PRO A 303 7.12 21.45 -8.04
C PRO A 303 7.15 21.33 -9.57
N THR A 304 6.00 21.01 -10.16
CA THR A 304 5.78 21.02 -11.61
C THR A 304 4.98 22.24 -12.05
N ASP A 305 4.98 22.52 -13.35
CA ASP A 305 4.14 23.52 -14.01
C ASP A 305 2.62 23.21 -13.96
N GLN A 306 2.25 21.98 -13.60
CA GLN A 306 0.86 21.51 -13.48
C GLN A 306 0.34 21.55 -12.02
N GLY A 307 1.04 22.24 -11.12
CA GLY A 307 0.68 22.31 -9.70
C GLY A 307 0.72 20.96 -8.99
N ASN A 308 1.57 20.04 -9.46
CA ASN A 308 1.88 18.76 -8.83
C ASN A 308 3.35 18.77 -8.35
N LEU A 309 3.79 17.66 -7.75
CA LEU A 309 5.21 17.41 -7.46
C LEU A 309 5.73 16.37 -8.45
N ALA A 310 7.02 16.41 -8.78
CA ALA A 310 7.72 15.40 -9.55
C ALA A 310 8.78 14.72 -8.70
N LEU A 311 8.87 13.39 -8.80
CA LEU A 311 9.96 12.61 -8.21
C LEU A 311 11.24 12.92 -9.00
N ILE A 312 12.32 13.21 -8.29
CA ILE A 312 13.65 13.47 -8.83
C ILE A 312 14.71 12.74 -8.01
N LYS A 313 15.83 12.42 -8.65
CA LYS A 313 17.03 12.00 -7.93
C LYS A 313 17.62 13.21 -7.20
N PRO A 314 17.84 13.15 -5.88
CA PRO A 314 18.53 14.20 -5.14
C PRO A 314 19.92 14.45 -5.71
N LEU A 315 20.37 15.72 -5.66
CA LEU A 315 21.72 16.14 -6.04
C LEU A 315 22.77 15.68 -5.03
#